data_AF-A0AAX0XQG2-F1
#
_entry.id   AF-A0AAX0XQG2-F1
#
_cell.length_a   1.000
_cell.length_b   1.000
_cell.length_c   1.000
_cell.angle_alpha   90.00
_cell.angle_beta   90.00
_cell.angle_gamma   90.00
#
_symmetry.space_group_name_H-M   'P 1'
#
loop_
_entity.id
_entity.type
_entity.pdbx_description
1 polymer ?
#
loop_
_entity_poly.entity_id
_entity_poly.type
_entity_poly.pdbx_seq_one_letter_code
_entity_poly.pdbx_strand_id
1 'polypeptide(L)'
;MSDLDDSFAKLLGRQPSDAERQSLYRVRDALGLKNNDALWLVLMALQHYQGQYEKFPQAIAQAAKDTLVNFKVTADATVKASAEAAKADLAQAVAAAAQEVAHNTSAKQMWQWAAGCIAVAFLCVGLFGWYMHSSGKDSGYQAGYGAGYGAGYTEAKDEKAAAAWANTPEGRLAYRFAQTGSLASLAKCDRPGWYVEKGVCYVKPASDGTYGWRLP
;
A
#
# COMPACT_ATOMS: atom_id res chain seq x y z
N MET A 1 -62.47 -75.12 -34.10
CA MET A 1 -61.28 -74.69 -33.35
C MET A 1 -60.68 -75.93 -32.72
N SER A 2 -59.36 -76.07 -32.76
CA SER A 2 -58.69 -77.23 -32.16
C SER A 2 -58.67 -77.06 -30.64
N ASP A 3 -58.80 -78.16 -29.88
CA ASP A 3 -58.71 -78.18 -28.40
C ASP A 3 -57.43 -77.52 -27.86
N LEU A 4 -56.39 -77.49 -28.71
CA LEU A 4 -55.12 -76.80 -28.50
C LEU A 4 -55.28 -75.27 -28.47
N ASP A 5 -55.94 -74.67 -29.46
CA ASP A 5 -56.08 -73.22 -29.56
C ASP A 5 -56.88 -72.67 -28.37
N ASP A 6 -57.90 -73.41 -27.92
CA ASP A 6 -58.72 -73.06 -26.76
C ASP A 6 -57.94 -73.18 -25.45
N SER A 7 -57.11 -74.23 -25.30
CA SER A 7 -56.23 -74.40 -24.14
C SER A 7 -55.14 -73.32 -24.08
N PHE A 8 -54.57 -72.95 -25.23
CA PHE A 8 -53.58 -71.89 -25.35
C PHE A 8 -54.20 -70.53 -24.99
N ALA A 9 -55.40 -70.24 -25.48
CA ALA A 9 -56.13 -69.02 -25.14
C ALA A 9 -56.49 -68.96 -23.65
N LYS A 10 -56.90 -70.08 -23.03
CA LYS A 10 -57.18 -70.13 -21.59
C LYS A 10 -55.94 -69.93 -20.73
N LEU A 11 -54.81 -70.51 -21.12
CA LEU A 11 -53.56 -70.46 -20.34
C LEU A 11 -52.82 -69.12 -20.51
N LEU A 12 -52.75 -68.61 -21.74
CA LEU A 12 -51.88 -67.48 -22.10
C LEU A 12 -52.67 -66.22 -22.52
N GLY A 13 -54.00 -66.25 -22.52
CA GLY A 13 -54.87 -65.10 -22.79
C GLY A 13 -54.84 -64.58 -24.23
N ARG A 14 -54.22 -65.32 -25.15
CA ARG A 14 -54.12 -64.98 -26.59
C ARG A 14 -54.16 -66.23 -27.44
N GLN A 15 -54.38 -66.09 -28.74
CA GLN A 15 -54.24 -67.21 -29.68
C GLN A 15 -52.76 -67.51 -29.98
N PRO A 16 -52.40 -68.78 -30.29
CA PRO A 16 -51.06 -69.13 -30.74
C PRO A 16 -50.83 -68.59 -32.15
N SER A 17 -49.59 -68.16 -32.42
CA SER A 17 -49.13 -67.89 -33.78
C SER A 17 -48.97 -69.18 -34.58
N ASP A 18 -48.92 -69.08 -35.91
CA ASP A 18 -48.79 -70.27 -36.77
C ASP A 18 -47.50 -71.07 -36.49
N ALA A 19 -46.40 -70.38 -36.19
CA ALA A 19 -45.13 -71.01 -35.81
C ALA A 19 -45.22 -71.73 -34.45
N GLU A 20 -45.88 -71.12 -33.46
CA GLU A 20 -46.11 -71.74 -32.14
C GLU A 20 -47.01 -72.97 -32.29
N ARG A 21 -48.08 -72.87 -33.08
CA ARG A 21 -49.01 -73.96 -33.35
C ARG A 21 -48.29 -75.15 -34.02
N GLN A 22 -47.49 -74.89 -35.05
CA GLN A 22 -46.76 -75.92 -35.77
C GLN A 22 -45.70 -76.60 -34.89
N SER A 23 -45.00 -75.82 -34.05
CA SER A 23 -43.99 -76.33 -33.14
C SER A 23 -44.61 -77.18 -32.02
N LEU A 24 -45.73 -76.74 -31.45
CA LEU A 24 -46.52 -77.51 -30.49
C LEU A 24 -46.98 -78.84 -31.09
N TYR A 25 -47.58 -78.84 -32.28
CA TYR A 25 -48.00 -80.08 -32.95
C TYR A 25 -46.83 -81.04 -33.20
N ARG A 26 -45.67 -80.54 -33.63
CA ARG A 26 -44.47 -81.36 -33.82
C ARG A 26 -44.05 -82.05 -32.52
N VAL A 27 -44.05 -81.31 -31.40
CA VAL A 27 -43.69 -81.87 -30.08
C VAL A 27 -44.74 -82.87 -29.60
N ARG A 28 -46.03 -82.58 -29.78
CA ARG A 28 -47.14 -83.50 -29.49
C ARG A 28 -46.95 -84.84 -30.17
N ASP A 29 -46.71 -84.79 -31.49
CA ASP A 29 -46.65 -85.98 -32.34
C ASP A 29 -45.41 -86.82 -32.02
N ALA A 30 -44.27 -86.17 -31.74
CA ALA A 30 -43.04 -86.83 -31.31
C ALA A 30 -43.18 -87.55 -29.96
N LEU A 31 -44.04 -87.02 -29.07
CA LEU A 31 -44.29 -87.59 -27.74
C LEU A 31 -45.52 -88.51 -27.70
N GLY A 32 -46.25 -88.68 -28.80
CA GLY A 32 -47.45 -89.52 -28.88
C GLY A 32 -48.60 -89.07 -27.98
N LEU A 33 -48.69 -87.76 -27.69
CA LEU A 33 -49.67 -87.22 -26.74
C LEU A 33 -51.08 -87.16 -27.33
N LYS A 34 -52.07 -87.48 -26.50
CA LYS A 34 -53.49 -87.28 -26.82
C LYS A 34 -53.87 -85.81 -26.63
N ASN A 35 -54.92 -85.36 -27.32
CA ASN A 35 -55.36 -83.96 -27.26
C ASN A 35 -55.81 -83.49 -25.87
N ASN A 36 -56.23 -84.41 -24.99
CA ASN A 36 -56.72 -84.13 -23.64
C ASN A 36 -55.68 -84.39 -22.53
N ASP A 37 -54.40 -84.57 -22.88
CA ASP A 37 -53.35 -84.86 -21.91
C ASP A 37 -52.98 -83.61 -21.10
N ALA A 38 -52.84 -83.76 -19.77
CA ALA A 38 -52.44 -82.68 -18.88
C ALA A 38 -51.02 -82.14 -19.17
N LEU A 39 -50.14 -82.97 -19.75
CA LEU A 39 -48.79 -82.56 -20.15
C LEU A 39 -48.81 -81.43 -21.19
N TRP A 40 -49.93 -81.29 -21.91
CA TRP A 40 -50.12 -80.29 -22.95
C TRP A 40 -50.01 -78.85 -22.44
N LEU A 41 -50.62 -78.56 -21.29
CA LEU A 41 -50.56 -77.24 -20.67
C LEU A 41 -49.15 -76.88 -20.21
N VAL A 42 -48.38 -77.88 -19.75
CA VAL A 42 -46.98 -77.70 -19.34
C VAL A 42 -46.11 -77.39 -20.56
N LEU A 43 -46.29 -78.08 -21.68
CA LEU A 43 -45.56 -77.81 -22.92
C LEU A 43 -45.86 -76.41 -23.47
N MET A 44 -47.12 -75.97 -23.41
CA MET A 44 -47.50 -74.60 -23.79
C MET A 44 -46.82 -73.55 -22.91
N ALA A 45 -46.80 -73.77 -21.59
CA ALA A 45 -46.12 -72.88 -20.65
C ALA A 45 -44.60 -72.84 -20.93
N LEU A 46 -43.96 -74.00 -21.14
CA LEU A 46 -42.52 -74.09 -21.43
C LEU A 46 -42.16 -73.42 -22.75
N GLN A 47 -42.97 -73.62 -23.80
CA GLN A 47 -42.76 -72.97 -25.09
C GLN A 47 -42.94 -71.45 -25.00
N HIS A 48 -43.90 -70.98 -24.20
CA HIS A 48 -44.06 -69.56 -23.92
C HIS A 48 -42.83 -68.97 -23.23
N TYR A 49 -42.27 -69.66 -22.23
CA TYR A 49 -41.05 -69.23 -21.57
C TYR A 49 -39.83 -69.28 -22.50
N GLN A 50 -39.69 -70.31 -23.34
CA GLN A 50 -38.60 -70.40 -24.31
C GLN A 50 -38.57 -69.17 -25.24
N GLY A 51 -39.72 -68.78 -25.80
CA GLY A 51 -39.81 -67.60 -26.66
C GLY A 51 -39.50 -66.28 -25.94
N GLN A 52 -39.70 -66.21 -24.62
CA GLN A 52 -39.27 -65.06 -23.82
C GLN A 52 -37.75 -65.10 -23.55
N TYR A 53 -37.21 -66.26 -23.21
CA TYR A 53 -35.77 -66.44 -22.97
C TYR A 53 -34.92 -66.19 -24.20
N GLU A 54 -35.44 -66.43 -25.40
CA GLU A 54 -34.74 -66.11 -26.65
C GLU A 54 -34.64 -64.58 -26.90
N LYS A 55 -35.55 -63.77 -26.34
CA LYS A 55 -35.58 -62.32 -26.54
C LYS A 55 -34.75 -61.55 -25.51
N PHE A 56 -34.65 -62.04 -24.27
CA PHE A 56 -33.94 -61.32 -23.20
C PHE A 56 -32.46 -61.03 -23.52
N PRO A 57 -31.65 -61.96 -24.06
CA PRO A 57 -30.26 -61.67 -24.40
C PRO A 57 -30.11 -60.52 -25.40
N GLN A 58 -31.00 -60.44 -26.39
CA GLN A 58 -30.97 -59.35 -27.38
C GLN A 58 -31.36 -58.02 -26.76
N ALA A 59 -32.40 -58.00 -25.91
CA ALA A 59 -32.81 -56.80 -25.19
C ALA A 59 -31.71 -56.30 -24.23
N ILE A 60 -31.03 -57.21 -23.52
CA ILE A 60 -29.90 -56.89 -22.63
C ILE A 60 -28.73 -56.34 -23.45
N ALA A 61 -28.38 -56.99 -24.56
CA ALA A 61 -27.31 -56.53 -25.44
C ALA A 61 -27.59 -55.14 -26.01
N GLN A 62 -28.84 -54.85 -26.36
CA GLN A 62 -29.25 -53.53 -26.84
C GLN A 62 -29.16 -52.49 -25.71
N ALA A 63 -29.72 -52.77 -24.53
CA ALA A 63 -29.65 -51.88 -23.38
C ALA A 63 -28.19 -51.59 -22.95
N ALA A 64 -27.31 -52.59 -23.02
CA ALA A 64 -25.89 -52.43 -22.74
C ALA A 64 -25.21 -51.53 -23.77
N LYS A 65 -25.52 -51.67 -25.07
CA LYS A 65 -25.02 -50.78 -26.13
C LYS A 65 -25.50 -49.35 -25.92
N ASP A 66 -26.79 -49.16 -25.65
CA ASP A 66 -27.37 -47.83 -25.45
C ASP A 66 -26.77 -47.14 -24.21
N THR A 67 -26.57 -47.90 -23.13
CA THR A 67 -25.88 -47.41 -21.92
C THR A 67 -24.44 -47.01 -22.22
N LEU A 68 -23.70 -47.82 -23.00
CA LEU A 68 -22.31 -47.52 -23.37
C LEU A 68 -22.22 -46.27 -24.25
N VAL A 69 -23.15 -46.07 -25.18
CA VAL A 69 -23.23 -44.86 -26.02
C VAL A 69 -23.49 -43.64 -25.15
N ASN A 70 -24.49 -43.68 -24.27
CA ASN A 70 -24.81 -42.57 -23.37
C ASN A 70 -23.67 -42.26 -22.39
N PHE A 71 -23.02 -43.31 -21.87
CA PHE A 71 -21.84 -43.16 -21.03
C PHE A 71 -20.70 -42.50 -21.80
N LYS A 72 -20.41 -42.93 -23.03
CA LYS A 72 -19.37 -42.31 -23.86
C LYS A 72 -19.63 -40.84 -24.12
N VAL A 73 -20.86 -40.47 -24.50
CA VAL A 73 -21.23 -39.07 -24.73
C VAL A 73 -21.01 -38.23 -23.46
N THR A 74 -21.43 -38.74 -22.31
CA THR A 74 -21.27 -38.06 -21.02
C THR A 74 -19.80 -37.97 -20.60
N ALA A 75 -19.03 -39.04 -20.80
CA ALA A 75 -17.61 -39.10 -20.49
C ALA A 75 -16.81 -38.13 -21.38
N ASP A 76 -17.04 -38.12 -22.69
CA ASP A 76 -16.37 -37.19 -23.62
C ASP A 76 -16.68 -35.73 -23.27
N ALA A 77 -17.94 -35.41 -22.94
CA ALA A 77 -18.33 -34.07 -22.47
C ALA A 77 -17.64 -33.69 -21.15
N THR A 78 -17.59 -34.62 -20.18
CA THR A 78 -16.98 -34.39 -18.87
C THR A 78 -15.46 -34.24 -18.98
N VAL A 79 -14.80 -35.07 -19.78
CA VAL A 79 -13.34 -34.98 -20.03
C VAL A 79 -13.01 -33.66 -20.70
N LYS A 80 -13.78 -33.24 -21.70
CA LYS A 80 -13.56 -31.95 -22.37
C LYS A 80 -13.73 -30.77 -21.41
N ALA A 81 -14.82 -30.75 -20.64
CA ALA A 81 -15.07 -29.70 -19.65
C ALA A 81 -13.98 -29.67 -18.57
N SER A 82 -13.54 -30.84 -18.09
CA SER A 82 -12.46 -30.96 -17.10
C SER A 82 -11.12 -30.47 -17.66
N ALA A 83 -10.82 -30.78 -18.92
CA ALA A 83 -9.60 -30.30 -19.58
C ALA A 83 -9.62 -28.78 -19.82
N GLU A 84 -10.78 -28.21 -20.14
CA GLU A 84 -10.96 -26.76 -20.29
C GLU A 84 -10.82 -26.04 -18.93
N ALA A 85 -11.44 -26.58 -17.87
CA ALA A 85 -11.29 -26.07 -16.51
C ALA A 85 -9.83 -26.14 -16.03
N ALA A 86 -9.16 -27.29 -16.21
CA ALA A 86 -7.75 -27.44 -15.83
C ALA A 86 -6.82 -26.48 -16.60
N LYS A 87 -7.12 -26.20 -17.88
CA LYS A 87 -6.39 -25.19 -18.66
C LYS A 87 -6.61 -23.78 -18.11
N ALA A 88 -7.84 -23.44 -17.72
CA ALA A 88 -8.16 -22.14 -17.14
C ALA A 88 -7.46 -21.95 -15.78
N ASP A 89 -7.52 -22.95 -14.90
CA ASP A 89 -6.85 -22.94 -13.60
C ASP A 89 -5.33 -22.80 -13.75
N LEU A 90 -4.73 -23.55 -14.69
CA LEU A 90 -3.31 -23.42 -15.00
C LEU A 90 -2.96 -22.03 -15.52
N ALA A 91 -3.75 -21.48 -16.44
CA ALA A 91 -3.53 -20.13 -16.97
C ALA A 91 -3.61 -19.07 -15.87
N GLN A 92 -4.58 -19.19 -14.95
CA GLN A 92 -4.72 -18.30 -13.80
C GLN A 92 -3.53 -18.42 -12.84
N ALA A 93 -3.09 -19.65 -12.53
CA ALA A 93 -1.93 -19.88 -11.68
C ALA A 93 -0.64 -19.31 -12.29
N VAL A 94 -0.42 -19.51 -13.60
CA VAL A 94 0.72 -18.95 -14.32
C VAL A 94 0.66 -17.41 -14.32
N ALA A 95 -0.50 -16.81 -14.57
CA ALA A 95 -0.67 -15.36 -14.55
C ALA A 95 -0.41 -14.78 -13.16
N ALA A 96 -0.94 -15.41 -12.09
CA ALA A 96 -0.71 -15.00 -10.72
C ALA A 96 0.77 -15.07 -10.35
N ALA A 97 1.45 -16.17 -10.68
CA ALA A 97 2.88 -16.33 -10.45
C ALA A 97 3.71 -15.29 -11.22
N ALA A 98 3.36 -15.02 -12.49
CA ALA A 98 4.03 -14.00 -13.29
C ALA A 98 3.87 -12.60 -12.68
N GLN A 99 2.68 -12.26 -12.18
CA GLN A 99 2.41 -10.99 -11.53
C GLN A 99 3.18 -10.84 -10.21
N GLU A 100 3.26 -11.92 -9.41
CA GLU A 100 4.04 -11.93 -8.17
C GLU A 100 5.55 -11.76 -8.45
N VAL A 101 6.08 -12.46 -9.46
CA VAL A 101 7.48 -12.30 -9.88
C VAL A 101 7.75 -10.89 -10.40
N ALA A 102 6.84 -10.31 -11.19
CA ALA A 102 6.96 -8.94 -11.67
C ALA A 102 6.92 -7.91 -10.53
N HIS A 103 6.03 -8.08 -9.55
CA HIS A 103 5.95 -7.21 -8.38
C HIS A 103 7.21 -7.33 -7.51
N ASN A 104 7.71 -8.53 -7.26
CA ASN A 104 8.92 -8.73 -6.48
C ASN A 104 10.17 -8.17 -7.19
N THR A 105 10.26 -8.35 -8.52
CA THR A 105 11.37 -7.82 -9.31
C THR A 105 11.34 -6.29 -9.36
N SER A 106 10.17 -5.69 -9.61
CA SER A 106 10.01 -4.23 -9.62
C SER A 106 10.26 -3.61 -8.24
N ALA A 107 9.81 -4.24 -7.15
CA ALA A 107 10.12 -3.81 -5.80
C ALA A 107 11.64 -3.81 -5.52
N LYS A 108 12.36 -4.87 -5.92
CA LYS A 108 13.83 -4.93 -5.80
C LYS A 108 14.51 -3.84 -6.62
N GLN A 109 14.10 -3.66 -7.87
CA GLN A 109 14.66 -2.64 -8.75
C GLN A 109 14.38 -1.23 -8.20
N MET A 110 13.17 -0.96 -7.70
CA MET A 110 12.83 0.29 -7.02
C MET A 110 13.73 0.55 -5.81
N TRP A 111 13.95 -0.46 -4.96
CA TRP A 111 14.84 -0.32 -3.80
C TRP A 111 16.30 -0.06 -4.19
N GLN A 112 16.79 -0.69 -5.27
CA GLN A 112 18.12 -0.41 -5.79
C GLN A 112 18.27 1.05 -6.24
N TRP A 113 17.32 1.58 -7.00
CA TRP A 113 17.35 2.98 -7.44
C TRP A 113 17.10 3.96 -6.30
N ALA A 114 16.18 3.65 -5.37
CA ALA A 114 15.91 4.47 -4.20
C ALA A 114 17.14 4.59 -3.30
N ALA A 115 17.85 3.49 -3.04
CA ALA A 115 19.10 3.53 -2.28
C ALA A 115 20.17 4.39 -2.98
N GLY A 116 20.27 4.30 -4.31
CA GLY A 116 21.15 5.16 -5.10
C GLY A 116 20.80 6.65 -4.98
N CYS A 117 19.53 7.02 -5.15
CA CYS A 117 19.07 8.40 -5.01
C CYS A 117 19.28 8.94 -3.59
N ILE A 118 19.01 8.14 -2.56
CA ILE A 118 19.23 8.52 -1.16
C ILE A 118 20.72 8.77 -0.90
N ALA A 119 21.60 7.89 -1.38
CA ALA A 119 23.05 8.07 -1.24
C ALA A 119 23.53 9.36 -1.91
N VAL A 120 23.07 9.64 -3.14
CA VAL A 120 23.39 10.88 -3.85
C VAL A 120 22.86 12.11 -3.11
N ALA A 121 21.63 12.08 -2.59
CA ALA A 121 21.05 13.18 -1.84
C ALA A 121 21.86 13.51 -0.58
N PHE A 122 22.25 12.50 0.21
CA PHE A 122 23.12 12.70 1.36
C PHE A 122 24.48 13.29 0.97
N LEU A 123 25.05 12.85 -0.14
CA LEU A 123 26.32 13.37 -0.65
C LEU A 123 26.19 14.84 -1.07
N CYS A 124 25.12 15.20 -1.79
CA CYS A 124 24.83 16.59 -2.17
C CYS A 124 24.60 17.49 -0.95
N VAL A 125 23.79 17.05 0.02
CA VAL A 125 23.53 17.82 1.25
C VAL A 125 24.80 17.97 2.09
N GLY A 126 25.61 16.92 2.20
CA GLY A 126 26.89 16.96 2.91
C GLY A 126 27.89 17.92 2.27
N LEU A 127 28.06 17.86 0.95
CA LEU A 127 28.93 18.78 0.21
C LEU A 127 28.44 20.22 0.29
N PHE A 128 27.12 20.44 0.16
CA PHE A 128 26.53 21.77 0.26
C PHE A 128 26.69 22.35 1.68
N GLY A 129 26.43 21.54 2.71
CA GLY A 129 26.65 21.93 4.10
C GLY A 129 28.11 22.25 4.40
N TRP A 130 29.05 21.44 3.89
CA TRP A 130 30.48 21.71 4.01
C TRP A 130 30.86 23.03 3.33
N TYR A 131 30.43 23.24 2.08
CA TYR A 131 30.69 24.45 1.32
C TYR A 131 30.17 25.69 2.06
N MET A 132 28.92 25.65 2.51
CA MET A 132 28.30 26.75 3.25
C MET A 132 29.03 27.04 4.57
N HIS A 133 29.49 25.99 5.28
CA HIS A 133 30.27 26.14 6.50
C HIS A 133 31.66 26.72 6.25
N SER A 134 32.37 26.28 5.22
CA SER A 134 33.67 26.83 4.85
C SER A 134 33.57 28.29 4.43
N SER A 135 32.64 28.63 3.55
CA SER A 135 32.44 30.00 3.08
C SER A 135 31.90 30.92 4.17
N GLY A 136 31.05 30.39 5.05
CA GLY A 136 30.54 31.13 6.22
C GLY A 136 31.62 31.44 7.25
N LYS A 137 32.57 30.52 7.48
CA LYS A 137 33.72 30.78 8.35
C LYS A 137 34.60 31.91 7.82
N ASP A 138 34.93 31.89 6.54
CA ASP A 138 35.82 32.90 5.95
C ASP A 138 35.15 34.28 5.91
N SER A 139 33.89 34.34 5.47
CA SER A 139 33.09 35.57 5.43
C SER A 139 32.81 36.12 6.82
N GLY A 140 32.41 35.26 7.76
CA GLY A 140 32.14 35.64 9.14
C GLY A 140 33.39 36.10 9.88
N TYR A 141 34.53 35.46 9.66
CA TYR A 141 35.81 35.87 10.23
C TYR A 141 36.23 37.25 9.71
N GLN A 142 36.13 37.49 8.40
CA GLN A 142 36.51 38.77 7.82
C GLN A 142 35.55 39.91 8.23
N ALA A 143 34.24 39.65 8.25
CA ALA A 143 33.24 40.61 8.70
C ALA A 143 33.39 40.93 10.20
N GLY A 144 33.61 39.91 11.03
CA GLY A 144 33.84 40.06 12.47
C GLY A 144 35.14 40.80 12.77
N TYR A 145 36.23 40.47 12.07
CA TYR A 145 37.52 41.13 12.23
C TYR A 145 37.45 42.62 11.84
N GLY A 146 36.83 42.95 10.71
CA GLY A 146 36.68 44.33 10.23
C GLY A 146 35.82 45.19 11.15
N ALA A 147 34.67 44.67 11.59
CA ALA A 147 33.77 45.36 12.51
C ALA A 147 34.41 45.56 13.89
N GLY A 148 35.06 44.53 14.43
CA GLY A 148 35.72 44.58 15.73
C GLY A 148 36.93 45.53 15.76
N TYR A 149 37.78 45.48 14.73
CA TYR A 149 38.96 46.34 14.64
C TYR A 149 38.57 47.82 14.44
N GLY A 150 37.56 48.10 13.60
CA GLY A 150 37.07 49.46 13.37
C GLY A 150 36.53 50.11 14.64
N ALA A 151 35.59 49.43 15.33
CA ALA A 151 34.99 49.93 16.55
C ALA A 151 36.00 50.08 17.71
N GLY A 152 36.89 49.11 17.88
CA GLY A 152 37.95 49.19 18.89
C GLY A 152 38.95 50.32 18.62
N TYR A 153 39.28 50.56 17.35
CA TYR A 153 40.22 51.63 16.98
C TYR A 153 39.63 53.03 17.13
N THR A 154 38.33 53.21 16.88
CA THR A 154 37.64 54.50 17.13
C THR A 154 37.54 54.79 18.62
N GLU A 155 37.14 53.80 19.43
CA GLU A 155 37.02 53.96 20.88
C GLU A 155 38.39 54.32 21.50
N ALA A 156 39.44 53.60 21.13
CA ALA A 156 40.80 53.86 21.61
C ALA A 156 41.35 55.22 21.16
N LYS A 157 40.94 55.72 19.98
CA LYS A 157 41.31 57.06 19.50
C LYS A 157 40.63 58.15 20.32
N ASP A 158 39.34 57.99 20.61
CA ASP A 158 38.57 58.97 21.37
C ASP A 158 39.06 59.05 22.81
N GLU A 159 39.38 57.92 23.44
CA GLU A 159 40.00 57.88 24.77
C GLU A 159 41.35 58.61 24.78
N LYS A 160 42.21 58.36 23.78
CA LYS A 160 43.51 59.02 23.66
C LYS A 160 43.37 60.51 23.40
N ALA A 161 42.40 60.92 22.59
CA ALA A 161 42.12 62.33 22.31
C ALA A 161 41.59 63.05 23.56
N ALA A 162 40.68 62.43 24.32
CA ALA A 162 40.19 62.94 25.59
C ALA A 162 41.31 63.09 26.62
N ALA A 163 42.18 62.08 26.75
CA ALA A 163 43.35 62.14 27.61
C ALA A 163 44.35 63.22 27.19
N ALA A 164 44.57 63.41 25.89
CA ALA A 164 45.44 64.47 25.37
C ALA A 164 44.85 65.87 25.66
N TRP A 165 43.55 66.07 25.47
CA TRP A 165 42.87 67.32 25.80
C TRP A 165 42.93 67.64 27.30
N ALA A 166 42.70 66.65 28.17
CA ALA A 166 42.79 66.84 29.62
C ALA A 166 44.18 67.36 30.08
N ASN A 167 45.23 67.09 29.28
CA ASN A 167 46.60 67.54 29.54
C ASN A 167 46.95 68.92 28.95
N THR A 168 46.03 69.64 28.29
CA THR A 168 46.29 71.02 27.84
C THR A 168 46.25 72.01 29.01
N PRO A 169 46.73 73.26 28.84
CA PRO A 169 46.53 74.30 29.85
C PRO A 169 45.06 74.49 30.24
N GLU A 170 44.15 74.46 29.27
CA GLU A 170 42.70 74.59 29.45
C GLU A 170 42.11 73.38 30.18
N GLY A 171 42.52 72.16 29.80
CA GLY A 171 42.11 70.93 30.48
C GLY A 171 42.57 70.91 31.94
N ARG A 172 43.82 71.30 32.21
CA ARG A 172 44.34 71.43 33.58
C ARG A 172 43.64 72.53 34.37
N LEU A 173 43.27 73.64 33.73
CA LEU A 173 42.49 74.71 34.36
C LEU A 173 41.08 74.23 34.70
N ALA A 174 40.41 73.54 33.78
CA ALA A 174 39.10 72.93 34.01
C ALA A 174 39.15 71.90 35.15
N TYR A 175 40.21 71.08 35.22
CA TYR A 175 40.42 70.13 36.30
C TYR A 175 40.64 70.83 37.66
N ARG A 176 41.51 71.85 37.72
CA ARG A 176 41.68 72.66 38.95
C ARG A 176 40.38 73.33 39.37
N PHE A 177 39.59 73.82 38.41
CA PHE A 177 38.29 74.40 38.69
C PHE A 177 37.30 73.36 39.21
N ALA A 178 37.31 72.14 38.67
CA ALA A 178 36.53 71.01 39.19
C ALA A 178 36.86 70.72 40.65
N GLN A 179 38.15 70.74 41.02
CA GLN A 179 38.60 70.51 42.40
C GLN A 179 38.11 71.56 43.40
N THR A 180 37.78 72.79 42.98
CA THR A 180 37.20 73.81 43.87
C THR A 180 35.75 73.49 44.31
N GLY A 181 35.13 72.47 43.71
CA GLY A 181 33.71 72.14 43.88
C GLY A 181 32.75 73.14 43.22
N SER A 182 33.25 74.18 42.56
CA SER A 182 32.40 75.22 41.96
C SER A 182 32.06 74.96 40.48
N LEU A 183 32.86 74.18 39.75
CA LEU A 183 32.60 73.86 38.34
C LEU A 183 31.26 73.14 38.16
N ALA A 184 30.96 72.14 38.98
CA ALA A 184 29.71 71.39 38.91
C ALA A 184 28.50 72.31 39.18
N SER A 185 28.61 73.19 40.19
CA SER A 185 27.57 74.18 40.49
C SER A 185 27.38 75.21 39.39
N LEU A 186 28.45 75.64 38.71
CA LEU A 186 28.36 76.52 37.54
C LEU A 186 27.70 75.84 36.35
N ALA A 187 28.12 74.61 36.04
CA ALA A 187 27.54 73.85 34.93
C ALA A 187 26.05 73.58 35.14
N LYS A 188 25.61 73.42 36.39
CA LYS A 188 24.21 73.19 36.76
C LYS A 188 23.43 74.47 37.10
N CYS A 189 24.12 75.59 37.34
CA CYS A 189 23.56 76.85 37.83
C CYS A 189 22.71 76.69 39.10
N ASP A 190 23.24 76.00 40.12
CA ASP A 190 22.43 75.46 41.23
C ASP A 190 22.58 76.15 42.60
N ARG A 191 23.23 77.31 42.68
CA ARG A 191 23.42 78.03 43.96
C ARG A 191 22.28 79.01 44.29
N PRO A 192 22.05 79.34 45.57
CA PRO A 192 21.02 80.30 45.94
C PRO A 192 21.22 81.67 45.28
N GLY A 193 20.12 82.23 44.76
CA GLY A 193 20.14 83.48 43.99
C GLY A 193 20.59 83.31 42.52
N TRP A 194 20.99 82.11 42.10
CA TRP A 194 21.31 81.80 40.71
C TRP A 194 20.07 81.29 39.99
N TYR A 195 19.94 81.64 38.72
CA TYR A 195 18.84 81.18 37.87
C TYR A 195 19.27 81.12 36.42
N VAL A 196 18.67 80.20 35.66
CA VAL A 196 18.92 80.04 34.24
C VAL A 196 17.85 80.80 33.45
N GLU A 197 18.28 81.69 32.57
CA GLU A 197 17.41 82.35 31.61
C GLU A 197 18.00 82.19 30.21
N LYS A 198 17.22 81.62 29.29
CA LYS A 198 17.65 81.33 27.90
C LYS A 198 19.00 80.56 27.79
N GLY A 199 19.24 79.63 28.72
CA GLY A 199 20.45 78.82 28.75
C GLY A 199 21.69 79.51 29.34
N VAL A 200 21.55 80.73 29.86
CA VAL A 200 22.63 81.47 30.55
C VAL A 200 22.34 81.50 32.05
N CYS A 201 23.35 81.21 32.86
CA CYS A 201 23.27 81.31 34.31
C CYS A 201 23.51 82.75 34.76
N TYR A 202 22.53 83.35 35.44
CA TYR A 202 22.60 84.69 36.01
C TYR A 202 22.61 84.63 37.54
N VAL A 203 23.30 85.59 38.16
CA VAL A 203 23.47 85.67 39.63
C VAL A 203 22.82 86.94 40.16
N LYS A 204 21.91 86.79 41.12
CA LYS A 204 21.33 87.88 41.94
C LYS A 204 21.62 87.64 43.42
N PRO A 205 21.64 88.69 44.26
CA PRO A 205 21.69 88.52 45.71
C PRO A 205 20.51 87.68 46.21
N ALA A 206 20.79 86.68 47.04
CA ALA A 206 19.80 85.94 47.80
C ALA A 206 19.43 86.70 49.09
N SER A 207 18.41 86.21 49.82
CA SER A 207 17.91 86.83 51.06
C SER A 207 18.97 86.95 52.17
N ASP A 208 19.97 86.08 52.15
CA ASP A 208 21.06 85.99 53.13
C ASP A 208 22.43 86.39 52.57
N GLY A 209 22.51 86.80 51.29
CA GLY A 209 23.73 87.34 50.68
C GLY A 209 23.94 86.95 49.21
N THR A 210 25.09 87.31 48.64
CA THR A 210 25.45 86.97 47.25
C THR A 210 26.36 85.74 47.22
N TYR A 211 25.93 84.71 46.49
CA TYR A 211 26.71 83.47 46.32
C TYR A 211 27.58 83.56 45.08
N GLY A 212 28.90 83.54 45.25
CA GLY A 212 29.87 83.45 44.15
C GLY A 212 30.26 82.01 43.83
N TRP A 213 31.13 81.85 42.84
CA TRP A 213 31.92 80.63 42.63
C TRP A 213 33.35 80.83 43.12
N ARG A 214 34.03 79.72 43.41
CA ARG A 214 35.45 79.75 43.76
C ARG A 214 36.28 79.71 42.48
N LEU A 215 37.26 80.59 42.38
CA LEU A 215 38.22 80.57 41.28
C LEU A 215 39.26 79.43 41.49
N PRO A 216 39.72 78.78 40.41
CA PRO A 216 40.80 77.78 40.45
C PRO A 216 42.18 78.34 40.80
#